data_AF-A0A7S3BI00-F1
#
_entry.id   AF-A0A7S3BI00-F1
#
_cell.length_a   1.000
_cell.length_b   1.000
_cell.length_c   1.000
_cell.angle_alpha   90.00
_cell.angle_beta   90.00
_cell.angle_gamma   90.00
#
_symmetry.space_group_name_H-M   'P 1'
#
loop_
_entity.id
_entity.type
_entity.pdbx_description
1 polymer ?
#
loop_
_entity_poly.entity_id
_entity_poly.type
_entity_poly.pdbx_seq_one_letter_code
_entity_poly.pdbx_strand_id
1 'polypeptide(L)'
;MASVKLSQEKREQLQELQERMMELSNKQKQTVFQKQQKEKEKRQNVFSLHEIGELPDQTKTYKAVGKMFVLRPKTELEDELIAANDSLDADVASLQKSNEYFESKLAEVQGGLRDLIGSAVGNQSK
;
A
#
# COMPACT_ATOMS: atom_id res chain seq x y z
N MET A 1 14.46 40.65 -22.11
CA MET A 1 14.02 39.30 -22.55
C MET A 1 14.43 38.16 -21.60
N ALA A 2 15.55 38.25 -20.87
CA ALA A 2 15.95 37.21 -19.89
C ALA A 2 15.00 37.07 -18.68
N SER A 3 14.42 38.18 -18.20
CA SER A 3 13.53 38.17 -17.03
C SER A 3 12.18 37.47 -17.25
N VAL A 4 11.73 37.32 -18.50
CA VAL A 4 10.47 36.63 -18.84
C VAL A 4 10.69 35.12 -18.93
N LYS A 5 11.83 34.67 -19.49
CA LYS A 5 12.23 33.25 -19.58
C LYS A 5 12.37 32.60 -18.20
N LEU A 6 12.93 33.32 -17.22
CA LEU A 6 13.06 32.85 -15.84
C LEU A 6 11.70 32.56 -15.16
N SER A 7 10.61 33.21 -15.60
CA SER A 7 9.26 32.93 -15.06
C SER A 7 8.60 31.72 -15.73
N GLN A 8 8.97 31.42 -16.98
CA GLN A 8 8.39 30.32 -17.74
C GLN A 8 8.99 28.97 -17.31
N GLU A 9 10.32 28.91 -17.15
CA GLU A 9 11.00 27.72 -16.61
C GLU A 9 10.47 27.34 -15.21
N LYS A 10 10.20 28.33 -14.35
CA LYS A 10 9.63 28.10 -13.01
C LYS A 10 8.18 27.60 -13.06
N ARG A 11 7.37 28.03 -14.03
CA ARG A 11 6.00 27.53 -14.22
C ARG A 11 6.00 26.09 -14.72
N GLU A 12 6.90 25.75 -15.64
CA GLU A 12 7.08 24.39 -16.14
C GLU A 12 7.53 23.45 -15.02
N GLN A 13 8.51 23.86 -14.20
CA GLN A 13 8.94 23.10 -13.01
C GLN A 13 7.83 22.93 -11.97
N LEU A 14 7.01 23.96 -11.76
CA LEU A 14 5.86 23.86 -10.85
C LEU A 14 4.85 22.82 -11.36
N GLN A 15 4.55 22.83 -12.66
CA GLN A 15 3.62 21.89 -13.26
C GLN A 15 4.14 20.45 -13.14
N GLU A 16 5.42 20.22 -13.45
CA GLU A 16 6.04 18.90 -13.31
C GLU A 16 5.99 18.36 -11.87
N LEU A 17 6.27 19.22 -10.88
CA LEU A 17 6.18 18.85 -9.46
C LEU A 17 4.75 18.54 -9.03
N GLN A 18 3.76 19.28 -9.53
CA GLN A 18 2.34 19.03 -9.25
C GLN A 18 1.88 17.69 -9.86
N GLU A 19 2.25 17.40 -11.10
CA GLU A 19 1.96 16.13 -11.77
C GLU A 19 2.57 14.97 -10.99
N ARG A 20 3.86 15.08 -10.62
CA ARG A 20 4.56 14.07 -9.82
C ARG A 20 3.93 13.87 -8.45
N MET A 21 3.48 14.93 -7.79
CA MET A 21 2.76 14.85 -6.51
C MET A 21 1.46 14.05 -6.66
N MET A 22 0.69 14.32 -7.72
CA MET A 22 -0.57 13.63 -7.98
C MET A 22 -0.34 12.13 -8.25
N GLU A 23 0.65 11.80 -9.07
CA GLU A 23 1.03 10.41 -9.35
C GLU A 23 1.43 9.65 -8.08
N LEU A 24 2.30 10.25 -7.25
CA LEU A 24 2.76 9.65 -6.00
C LEU A 24 1.60 9.45 -5.01
N SER A 25 0.69 10.43 -4.90
CA SER A 25 -0.48 10.31 -4.02
C SER A 25 -1.43 9.22 -4.49
N ASN A 26 -1.63 9.06 -5.80
CA ASN A 26 -2.46 7.98 -6.35
C ASN A 26 -1.84 6.60 -6.06
N LYS A 27 -0.52 6.44 -6.25
CA LYS A 27 0.20 5.21 -5.90
C LYS A 27 0.12 4.91 -4.41
N GLN A 28 0.31 5.92 -3.55
CA GLN A 28 0.18 5.77 -2.10
C GLN A 28 -1.21 5.26 -1.72
N LYS A 29 -2.28 5.88 -2.25
CA LYS A 29 -3.67 5.45 -1.99
C LYS A 29 -3.91 4.01 -2.41
N GLN A 30 -3.39 3.61 -3.57
CA GLN A 30 -3.49 2.24 -4.06
C GLN A 30 -2.79 1.26 -3.11
N THR A 31 -1.57 1.57 -2.66
CA THR A 31 -0.82 0.75 -1.70
C THR A 31 -1.56 0.62 -0.36
N VAL A 32 -2.11 1.73 0.17
CA VAL A 32 -2.90 1.71 1.42
C VAL A 32 -4.14 0.83 1.26
N PHE A 33 -4.86 0.94 0.14
CA PHE A 33 -6.02 0.10 -0.13
C PHE A 33 -5.64 -1.38 -0.22
N GLN A 34 -4.57 -1.72 -0.93
CA GLN A 34 -4.07 -3.10 -1.02
C GLN A 34 -3.70 -3.67 0.35
N LYS A 35 -3.01 -2.87 1.19
CA LYS A 35 -2.68 -3.26 2.56
C LYS A 35 -3.94 -3.58 3.37
N GLN A 36 -4.96 -2.72 3.32
CA GLN A 36 -6.21 -2.94 4.04
C GLN A 36 -6.94 -4.23 3.60
N GLN A 37 -6.91 -4.55 2.29
CA GLN A 37 -7.49 -5.81 1.79
C GLN A 37 -6.74 -7.02 2.34
N LYS A 38 -5.40 -6.99 2.34
CA LYS A 38 -4.56 -8.07 2.86
C LYS A 38 -4.73 -8.26 4.37
N GLU A 39 -4.83 -7.17 5.15
CA GLU A 39 -5.13 -7.23 6.58
C GLU A 39 -6.54 -7.77 6.87
N LYS A 40 -7.51 -7.50 5.99
CA LYS A 40 -8.85 -8.09 6.09
C LYS A 40 -8.81 -9.59 5.84
N GLU A 41 -8.13 -10.03 4.79
CA GLU A 41 -7.93 -11.45 4.45
C GLU A 41 -7.24 -12.19 5.60
N LYS A 42 -6.16 -11.62 6.16
CA LYS A 42 -5.47 -12.17 7.33
C LYS A 42 -6.42 -12.35 8.52
N ARG A 43 -7.24 -11.35 8.84
CA ARG A 43 -8.21 -11.46 9.94
C ARG A 43 -9.19 -12.61 9.72
N GLN A 44 -9.68 -12.79 8.50
CA GLN A 44 -10.56 -13.91 8.16
C GLN A 44 -9.86 -15.26 8.39
N ASN A 45 -8.63 -15.42 7.90
CA ASN A 45 -7.87 -16.64 8.07
C ASN A 45 -7.55 -16.94 9.55
N VAL A 46 -7.27 -15.91 10.36
CA VAL A 46 -7.06 -16.08 11.82
C VAL A 46 -8.33 -16.58 12.50
N PHE A 47 -9.51 -16.07 12.14
CA PHE A 47 -10.77 -16.58 12.67
C PHE A 47 -11.01 -18.03 12.22
N SER A 48 -10.77 -18.35 10.95
CA SER A 48 -10.89 -19.73 10.46
C SER A 48 -9.94 -20.68 11.17
N LEU A 49 -8.68 -20.30 11.39
CA LEU A 49 -7.72 -21.09 12.16
C LEU A 49 -8.19 -21.37 13.59
N HIS A 50 -8.74 -20.35 14.25
CA HIS A 50 -9.29 -20.50 15.58
C HIS A 50 -10.47 -21.49 15.59
N GLU A 51 -11.43 -21.32 14.68
CA GLU A 51 -12.59 -22.20 14.56
C GLU A 51 -12.20 -23.65 14.25
N ILE A 52 -11.21 -23.87 13.39
CA ILE A 52 -10.73 -25.20 13.05
C ILE A 52 -9.99 -25.85 14.23
N GLY A 53 -9.19 -25.06 14.95
CA GLY A 53 -8.46 -25.51 16.14
C GLY A 53 -9.38 -26.03 17.25
N GLU A 54 -10.57 -25.43 17.42
CA GLU A 54 -11.59 -25.85 18.38
C GLU A 54 -12.27 -27.18 18.02
N LEU A 55 -12.16 -27.66 16.77
CA LEU A 55 -12.77 -28.92 16.36
C LEU A 55 -11.99 -30.12 16.93
N PRO A 56 -12.68 -31.22 17.30
CA PRO A 56 -12.02 -32.47 17.70
C PRO A 56 -11.12 -33.02 16.58
N ASP A 57 -9.99 -33.63 16.93
CA ASP A 57 -8.99 -34.10 15.96
C ASP A 57 -9.48 -35.19 15.00
N GLN A 58 -10.56 -35.90 15.37
CA GLN A 58 -11.18 -36.93 14.54
C GLN A 58 -12.20 -36.37 13.52
N THR A 59 -12.35 -35.04 13.44
CA THR A 59 -13.32 -34.40 12.55
C THR A 59 -12.85 -34.50 11.11
N LYS A 60 -13.75 -35.00 10.23
CA LYS A 60 -13.51 -35.00 8.78
C LYS A 60 -13.64 -33.57 8.25
N THR A 61 -12.53 -32.97 7.88
CA THR A 61 -12.49 -31.63 7.30
C THR A 61 -12.50 -31.68 5.77
N TYR A 62 -13.14 -30.69 5.14
CA TYR A 62 -13.27 -30.61 3.68
C TYR A 62 -12.82 -29.24 3.19
N LYS A 63 -11.93 -29.21 2.19
CA LYS A 63 -11.47 -27.98 1.55
C LYS A 63 -12.24 -27.74 0.25
N ALA A 64 -12.73 -26.52 0.07
CA ALA A 64 -13.34 -26.09 -1.18
C ALA A 64 -12.27 -25.92 -2.28
N VAL A 65 -12.47 -26.58 -3.42
CA VAL A 65 -11.66 -26.47 -4.63
C VAL A 65 -12.60 -26.18 -5.79
N GLY A 66 -12.76 -24.90 -6.13
CA GLY A 66 -13.76 -24.44 -7.10
C GLY A 66 -15.18 -24.75 -6.61
N LYS A 67 -15.88 -25.64 -7.32
CA LYS A 67 -17.24 -26.09 -6.96
C LYS A 67 -17.28 -27.42 -6.21
N MET A 68 -16.12 -28.02 -5.93
CA MET A 68 -16.01 -29.32 -5.27
C MET A 68 -15.44 -29.17 -3.85
N PHE A 69 -15.69 -30.16 -3.00
CA PHE A 69 -15.14 -30.24 -1.65
C PHE A 69 -14.32 -31.53 -1.52
N VAL A 70 -13.05 -31.39 -1.16
CA VAL A 70 -12.10 -32.52 -1.05
C VAL A 70 -11.81 -32.79 0.41
N LEU A 71 -11.92 -34.06 0.82
CA LEU A 71 -11.54 -34.49 2.17
C LEU A 71 -10.05 -34.23 2.39
N ARG A 72 -9.72 -33.53 3.47
CA ARG A 72 -8.34 -33.25 3.90
C ARG A 72 -8.23 -33.45 5.39
N PRO A 73 -7.07 -33.89 5.92
CA PRO A 73 -6.81 -33.88 7.35
C PRO A 73 -6.88 -32.45 7.91
N LYS A 74 -7.33 -32.33 9.17
CA LYS A 74 -7.38 -31.05 9.89
C LYS A 74 -6.01 -30.37 9.93
N THR A 75 -4.97 -31.13 10.27
CA THR A 75 -3.59 -30.64 10.40
C THR A 75 -3.05 -30.04 9.10
N GLU A 76 -3.31 -30.68 7.95
CA GLU A 76 -2.90 -30.14 6.64
C GLU A 76 -3.59 -28.80 6.36
N LEU A 77 -4.85 -28.65 6.76
CA LEU A 77 -5.63 -27.44 6.53
C LEU A 77 -5.19 -26.30 7.46
N GLU A 78 -4.80 -26.62 8.70
CA GLU A 78 -4.18 -25.68 9.64
C GLU A 78 -2.82 -25.19 9.14
N ASP A 79 -1.95 -26.11 8.72
CA ASP A 79 -0.62 -25.77 8.19
C ASP A 79 -0.71 -24.88 6.94
N GLU A 80 -1.65 -25.17 6.04
CA GLU A 80 -1.90 -24.33 4.86
C GLU A 80 -2.38 -22.92 5.24
N LEU A 81 -3.28 -22.79 6.21
CA LEU A 81 -3.76 -21.49 6.68
C LEU A 81 -2.67 -20.69 7.42
N ILE A 82 -1.81 -21.36 8.18
CA ILE A 82 -0.65 -20.74 8.83
C ILE A 82 0.32 -20.21 7.76
N ALA A 83 0.69 -21.06 6.79
CA ALA A 83 1.58 -20.66 5.70
C ALA A 83 0.99 -19.50 4.86
N ALA A 84 -0.34 -19.51 4.63
CA ALA A 84 -1.02 -18.41 3.96
C ALA A 84 -0.95 -17.11 4.78
N ASN A 85 -1.12 -17.18 6.11
CA ASN A 85 -0.99 -16.02 6.99
C ASN A 85 0.43 -15.46 7.03
N ASP A 86 1.45 -16.32 7.07
CA ASP A 86 2.85 -15.90 7.04
C ASP A 86 3.17 -15.18 5.72
N SER A 87 2.65 -15.69 4.60
CA SER A 87 2.76 -15.01 3.30
C SER A 87 2.04 -13.66 3.29
N LEU A 88 0.84 -13.57 3.88
CA LEU A 88 0.11 -12.30 4.00
C LEU A 88 0.85 -11.30 4.87
N ASP A 89 1.54 -11.75 5.92
CA ASP A 89 2.37 -10.89 6.77
C ASP A 89 3.60 -10.36 6.04
N ALA A 90 4.25 -11.20 5.23
CA ALA A 90 5.33 -10.75 4.36
C ALA A 90 4.85 -9.69 3.34
N ASP A 91 3.68 -9.91 2.73
CA ASP A 91 3.05 -8.97 1.80
C ASP A 91 2.73 -7.63 2.48
N VAL A 92 2.11 -7.66 3.67
CA VAL A 92 1.78 -6.46 4.44
C VAL A 92 3.03 -5.68 4.82
N ALA A 93 4.09 -6.37 5.27
CA ALA A 93 5.37 -5.74 5.58
C ALA A 93 6.02 -5.08 4.36
N SER A 94 5.94 -5.72 3.18
CA SER A 94 6.43 -5.16 1.91
C SER A 94 5.63 -3.93 1.47
N LEU A 95 4.29 -3.99 1.56
CA LEU A 95 3.41 -2.87 1.25
C LEU A 95 3.61 -1.70 2.23
N GLN A 96 3.91 -1.98 3.49
CA GLN A 96 4.20 -0.95 4.48
C GLN A 96 5.49 -0.20 4.17
N LYS A 97 6.58 -0.91 3.82
CA LYS A 97 7.82 -0.28 3.33
C LYS A 97 7.59 0.56 2.09
N SER A 98 6.75 0.07 1.17
CA SER A 98 6.38 0.82 -0.04
C SER A 98 5.60 2.10 0.29
N ASN A 99 4.70 2.04 1.27
CA ASN A 99 3.96 3.21 1.72
C ASN A 99 4.88 4.26 2.37
N GLU A 100 5.78 3.85 3.26
CA GLU A 100 6.78 4.72 3.88
C GLU A 100 7.67 5.40 2.83
N TYR A 101 8.06 4.67 1.79
CA TYR A 101 8.80 5.22 0.65
C TYR A 101 7.99 6.30 -0.09
N PHE A 102 6.71 6.07 -0.38
CA PHE A 102 5.86 7.06 -1.04
C PHE A 102 5.59 8.28 -0.14
N GLU A 103 5.44 8.09 1.16
CA GLU A 103 5.29 9.18 2.13
C GLU A 103 6.54 10.07 2.17
N SER A 104 7.74 9.49 2.22
CA SER A 104 8.99 10.25 2.13
C SER A 104 9.10 11.03 0.82
N LYS A 105 8.75 10.39 -0.31
CA LYS A 105 8.80 11.05 -1.62
C LYS A 105 7.77 12.16 -1.77
N LEU A 106 6.59 12.00 -1.20
CA LEU A 106 5.57 13.06 -1.16
C LEU A 106 6.05 14.24 -0.32
N ALA A 107 6.67 14.00 0.84
CA ALA A 107 7.24 15.06 1.68
C ALA A 107 8.34 15.85 0.95
N GLU A 108 9.24 15.15 0.23
CA GLU A 108 10.27 15.79 -0.60
C GLU A 108 9.65 16.70 -1.68
N VAL A 109 8.65 16.19 -2.43
CA VAL A 109 7.99 16.94 -3.51
C VAL A 109 7.21 18.14 -2.95
N GLN A 110 6.53 17.98 -1.81
CA GLN A 110 5.83 19.08 -1.12
C GLN A 110 6.79 20.17 -0.64
N GLY A 111 7.96 19.79 -0.12
CA GLY A 111 9.02 20.72 0.25
C GLY A 111 9.51 21.53 -0.96
N GLY A 112 9.85 20.85 -2.05
CA GLY A 112 10.29 21.49 -3.29
C GLY A 112 9.23 22.45 -3.88
N LEU A 113 7.95 22.07 -3.82
CA LEU A 113 6.84 22.92 -4.25
C LEU A 113 6.71 24.17 -3.36
N ARG A 114 6.84 24.02 -2.03
CA ARG A 114 6.78 25.15 -1.08
C ARG A 114 7.91 26.15 -1.32
N ASP A 115 9.13 25.65 -1.55
CA ASP A 115 10.30 26.49 -1.79
C ASP A 115 10.19 27.23 -3.12
N LEU A 116 9.68 26.57 -4.16
CA LEU A 116 9.46 27.18 -5.47
C LEU A 116 8.40 28.29 -5.40
N ILE A 117 7.29 28.07 -4.68
CA ILE A 117 6.27 29.10 -4.45
C ILE A 117 6.81 30.24 -3.58
N GLY A 118 7.53 29.94 -2.50
CA GLY A 118 8.14 30.95 -1.62
C GLY A 118 9.12 31.86 -2.35
N SER A 119 9.94 31.28 -3.24
CA SER A 119 10.87 32.03 -4.10
C SER A 119 10.16 32.90 -5.15
N ALA A 120 8.93 32.54 -5.55
CA ALA A 120 8.14 33.31 -6.51
C ALA A 120 7.45 34.52 -5.86
N VAL A 121 6.98 34.38 -4.62
CA VAL A 121 6.30 35.45 -3.87
C VAL A 121 7.29 36.45 -3.28
N GLY A 122 8.46 36.00 -2.79
CA GLY A 122 9.48 36.87 -2.21
C GLY A 122 10.16 37.83 -3.19
N ASN A 123 10.00 37.64 -4.50
CA ASN A 123 10.64 38.43 -5.55
C ASN A 123 9.75 39.56 -6.12
N GLN A 124 8.58 39.82 -5.53
CA GLN A 124 7.64 40.88 -5.96
C GLN A 124 7.60 42.11 -5.01
N SER A 125 8.49 42.21 -4.02
CA SER A 125 8.52 43.34 -3.07
C SER A 125 9.81 44.17 -3.08
N LYS A 126 10.51 44.25 -4.21
CA LYS A 126 11.54 45.28 -4.44
C LYS A 126 11.45 45.85 -5.84
#